data_AF-A0A127EIE6-F1
#
_entry.id   AF-A0A127EIE6-F1
#
_cell.length_a   1.000
_cell.length_b   1.000
_cell.length_c   1.000
_cell.angle_alpha   90.00
_cell.angle_beta   90.00
_cell.angle_gamma   90.00
#
_symmetry.space_group_name_H-M   'P 1'
#
loop_
_entity.id
_entity.type
_entity.pdbx_description
1 polymer ?
#
loop_
_entity_poly.entity_id
_entity_poly.type
_entity_poly.pdbx_seq_one_letter_code
_entity_poly.pdbx_strand_id
1 'polypeptide(L)'
;MLKERDYNVLKFIEKYNAISLKNACSIFFNGEYKNEDYRYRVAARRMQTLEKKGILQSYRNSYTDEKIYYTNKKLSPHNLFIQDFWRKLLEMGFEVLEFNTNVSLMKGQLKPDAIVLAKYDDILVNYILEVDFNHYTDKSKIVRYEMFYKSDELTELCDTRKPCLIITRPTHSKDLRYSSNLFDIVYTDLKYTNLERFLFED
;
A
#
# COMPACT_ATOMS: atom_id res chain seq x y z
N MET A 1 28.32 -11.26 -2.36
CA MET A 1 27.94 -10.45 -3.52
C MET A 1 26.47 -10.02 -3.40
N LEU A 2 26.08 -8.88 -3.97
CA LEU A 2 24.68 -8.51 -4.15
C LEU A 2 24.07 -9.33 -5.29
N LYS A 3 22.79 -9.66 -5.19
CA LYS A 3 21.99 -10.34 -6.20
C LYS A 3 20.92 -9.39 -6.73
N GLU A 4 20.34 -9.71 -7.88
CA GLU A 4 19.25 -8.94 -8.49
C GLU A 4 18.14 -8.57 -7.50
N ARG A 5 17.68 -9.54 -6.70
CA ARG A 5 16.68 -9.30 -5.65
C ARG A 5 17.09 -8.19 -4.68
N ASP A 6 18.36 -8.07 -4.32
CA ASP A 6 18.80 -7.00 -3.42
C ASP A 6 18.74 -5.65 -4.10
N TYR A 7 19.09 -5.57 -5.39
CA TYR A 7 18.91 -4.36 -6.16
C TYR A 7 17.43 -3.97 -6.24
N ASN A 8 16.52 -4.93 -6.38
CA ASN A 8 15.08 -4.66 -6.40
C ASN A 8 14.58 -4.13 -5.05
N VAL A 9 15.02 -4.73 -3.93
CA VAL A 9 14.75 -4.21 -2.58
C VAL A 9 15.30 -2.78 -2.42
N LEU A 10 16.54 -2.52 -2.85
CA LEU A 10 17.16 -1.21 -2.71
C LEU A 10 16.46 -0.15 -3.57
N LYS A 11 16.08 -0.46 -4.81
CA LYS A 11 15.27 0.41 -5.67
C LYS A 11 13.92 0.74 -5.05
N PHE A 12 13.28 -0.24 -4.39
CA PHE A 12 12.04 0.00 -3.67
C PHE A 12 12.24 0.94 -2.48
N ILE A 13 13.28 0.72 -1.68
CA ILE A 13 13.63 1.60 -0.55
C ILE A 13 14.01 2.99 -1.05
N GLU A 14 14.66 3.13 -2.21
CA GLU A 14 14.94 4.42 -2.82
C GLU A 14 13.66 5.15 -3.21
N LYS A 15 12.72 4.45 -3.86
CA LYS A 15 11.43 5.01 -4.29
C LYS A 15 10.51 5.37 -3.11
N TYR A 16 10.44 4.52 -2.09
CA TYR A 16 9.48 4.65 -0.98
C TYR A 16 10.14 4.95 0.38
N ASN A 17 11.42 5.32 0.39
CA ASN A 17 12.30 5.65 1.52
C ASN A 17 12.64 4.53 2.53
N ALA A 18 11.72 3.59 2.77
CA ALA A 18 11.90 2.49 3.72
C ALA A 18 11.03 1.29 3.36
N ILE A 19 11.26 0.16 4.03
CA ILE A 19 10.44 -1.05 3.90
C ILE A 19 10.42 -1.85 5.20
N SER A 20 9.27 -2.40 5.59
CA SER A 20 9.21 -3.37 6.69
C SER A 20 9.79 -4.72 6.27
N LEU A 21 10.27 -5.51 7.23
CA LEU A 21 10.73 -6.87 6.94
C LEU A 21 9.62 -7.74 6.34
N LYS A 22 8.37 -7.56 6.76
CA LYS A 22 7.21 -8.28 6.21
C LYS A 22 6.93 -7.89 4.76
N ASN A 23 7.00 -6.60 4.44
CA ASN A 23 6.82 -6.12 3.07
C ASN A 23 7.96 -6.61 2.18
N ALA A 24 9.21 -6.54 2.66
CA ALA A 24 10.35 -7.06 1.93
C ALA A 24 10.19 -8.55 1.61
N CYS A 25 9.79 -9.36 2.61
CA CYS A 25 9.51 -10.77 2.47
C CYS A 25 8.45 -11.05 1.39
N SER A 26 7.30 -10.37 1.48
CA SER A 26 6.15 -10.64 0.61
C SER A 26 6.38 -10.18 -0.83
N ILE A 27 7.03 -9.04 -1.01
CA ILE A 27 7.23 -8.42 -2.33
C ILE A 27 8.40 -9.09 -3.09
N PHE A 28 9.52 -9.40 -2.41
CA PHE A 28 10.76 -9.78 -3.10
C PHE A 28 11.20 -11.23 -2.89
N PHE A 29 10.56 -11.96 -1.98
CA PHE A 29 10.90 -13.36 -1.68
C PHE A 29 9.71 -14.26 -2.06
N ASN A 30 9.15 -14.06 -3.26
CA ASN A 30 7.95 -14.72 -3.77
C ASN A 30 8.18 -16.04 -4.56
N GLY A 31 9.36 -16.65 -4.46
CA GLY A 31 9.67 -17.94 -5.11
C GLY A 31 9.22 -19.18 -4.33
N GLU A 32 9.64 -20.36 -4.79
CA GLU A 32 9.38 -21.62 -4.08
C GLU A 32 10.19 -21.69 -2.77
N TYR A 33 9.47 -21.55 -1.65
CA TYR A 33 10.00 -21.74 -0.31
C TYR A 33 9.26 -22.89 0.37
N LYS A 34 9.94 -23.57 1.31
CA LYS A 34 9.36 -24.69 2.07
C LYS A 34 8.07 -24.32 2.79
N ASN A 35 8.02 -23.11 3.34
CA ASN A 35 6.86 -22.50 4.00
C ASN A 35 7.13 -21.01 4.24
N GLU A 36 6.12 -20.30 4.73
CA GLU A 36 6.18 -18.88 5.01
C GLU A 36 7.23 -18.51 6.08
N ASP A 37 7.34 -19.28 7.16
CA ASP A 37 8.34 -19.04 8.20
C ASP A 37 9.77 -19.14 7.66
N TYR A 38 10.02 -20.10 6.77
CA TYR A 38 11.30 -20.25 6.11
C TYR A 38 11.58 -19.08 5.17
N ARG A 39 10.58 -18.66 4.37
CA ARG A 39 10.66 -17.47 3.52
C ARG A 39 11.02 -16.23 4.35
N TYR A 40 10.33 -16.01 5.46
CA TYR A 40 10.57 -14.89 6.37
C TYR A 40 11.99 -14.93 6.96
N ARG A 41 12.46 -16.08 7.42
CA ARG A 41 13.84 -16.23 7.93
C ARG A 41 14.89 -15.95 6.85
N VAL A 42 14.65 -16.36 5.61
CA VAL A 42 15.54 -16.07 4.48
C VAL A 42 15.57 -14.56 4.22
N ALA A 43 14.41 -13.90 4.20
CA ALA A 43 14.31 -12.44 4.08
C ALA A 43 15.06 -11.73 5.22
N ALA A 44 14.81 -12.13 6.48
CA ALA A 44 15.44 -11.55 7.66
C ALA A 44 16.97 -11.62 7.61
N ARG A 45 17.51 -12.81 7.29
CA ARG A 45 18.96 -13.02 7.13
C ARG A 45 19.54 -12.15 6.02
N ARG A 46 18.81 -12.00 4.90
CA ARG A 46 19.28 -11.18 3.78
C ARG A 46 19.29 -9.70 4.13
N MET A 47 18.20 -9.18 4.69
CA MET A 47 18.11 -7.78 5.13
C MET A 47 19.15 -7.46 6.21
N GLN A 48 19.39 -8.36 7.16
CA GLN A 48 20.47 -8.22 8.15
C GLN A 48 21.86 -8.22 7.52
N THR A 49 22.08 -8.97 6.43
CA THR A 49 23.35 -8.96 5.71
C THR A 49 23.60 -7.61 5.04
N LEU A 50 22.56 -6.99 4.45
CA LEU A 50 22.64 -5.64 3.87
C LEU A 50 22.91 -4.58 4.94
N GLU A 51 22.27 -4.71 6.10
CA GLU A 51 22.51 -3.86 7.27
C GLU A 51 23.96 -3.99 7.79
N LYS A 52 24.46 -5.21 8.00
CA LYS A 52 25.85 -5.46 8.43
C LYS A 52 26.91 -4.93 7.45
N LYS A 53 26.55 -4.78 6.18
CA LYS A 53 27.40 -4.19 5.13
C LYS A 53 27.35 -2.66 5.11
N GLY A 54 26.54 -2.03 5.98
CA GLY A 54 26.34 -0.58 6.01
C GLY A 54 25.47 -0.04 4.88
N ILE A 55 24.83 -0.91 4.09
CA ILE A 55 23.97 -0.49 2.96
C ILE A 55 22.60 -0.03 3.48
N LEU A 56 22.10 -0.70 4.51
CA LEU A 56 20.83 -0.38 5.16
C LEU A 56 21.05 -0.03 6.62
N GLN A 57 20.19 0.82 7.13
CA GLN A 57 19.97 1.03 8.55
C GLN A 57 18.63 0.41 8.94
N SER A 58 18.39 0.22 10.23
CA SER A 58 17.10 -0.26 10.70
C SER A 58 16.63 0.38 12.01
N TYR A 59 15.32 0.31 12.24
CA TYR A 59 14.67 0.67 13.50
C TYR A 59 13.46 -0.22 13.73
N ARG A 60 12.92 -0.19 14.95
CA ARG A 60 11.62 -0.81 15.28
C ARG A 60 10.52 0.23 15.14
N ASN A 61 9.47 -0.09 14.40
CA ASN A 61 8.28 0.74 14.33
C ASN A 61 7.61 0.77 15.73
N SER A 62 7.32 1.96 16.26
CA SER A 62 6.75 2.11 17.60
C SER A 62 5.32 1.60 17.76
N TYR A 63 4.58 1.45 16.65
CA TYR A 63 3.17 1.02 16.63
C TYR A 63 3.02 -0.47 16.34
N THR A 64 3.84 -1.04 15.46
CA THR A 64 3.72 -2.44 15.01
C THR A 64 4.82 -3.35 15.56
N ASP A 65 5.85 -2.79 16.20
CA ASP A 65 7.11 -3.44 16.57
C ASP A 65 7.85 -4.11 15.38
N GLU A 66 7.44 -3.80 14.15
CA GLU A 66 8.09 -4.36 12.98
C GLU A 66 9.46 -3.75 12.76
N LYS A 67 10.41 -4.60 12.36
CA LYS A 67 11.73 -4.13 11.94
C LYS A 67 11.61 -3.47 10.57
N ILE A 68 11.97 -2.20 10.50
CA ILE A 68 11.93 -1.36 9.30
C ILE A 68 13.36 -1.11 8.84
N TYR A 69 13.60 -1.27 7.55
CA TYR A 69 14.88 -1.02 6.90
C TYR A 69 14.79 0.21 6.00
N TYR A 70 15.84 1.03 6.00
CA TYR A 70 15.91 2.27 5.23
C TYR A 70 17.37 2.58 4.83
N THR A 71 17.57 3.44 3.85
CA THR A 71 18.92 3.92 3.47
C THR A 71 19.26 5.21 4.23
N ASN A 72 18.51 6.28 3.96
CA ASN A 72 18.81 7.63 4.45
C ASN A 72 17.74 8.17 5.41
N LYS A 73 16.47 7.85 5.15
CA LYS A 73 15.33 8.50 5.80
C LYS A 73 14.41 7.48 6.47
N LYS A 74 14.14 7.69 7.76
CA LYS A 74 13.10 6.94 8.47
C LYS A 74 11.71 7.33 7.95
N LEU A 75 10.80 6.37 7.92
CA LEU A 75 9.43 6.58 7.48
C LEU A 75 8.51 6.93 8.65
N SER A 76 7.50 7.76 8.39
CA SER A 76 6.36 7.88 9.29
C SER A 76 5.55 6.56 9.29
N PRO A 77 4.83 6.25 10.38
CA PRO A 77 3.92 5.11 10.42
C PRO A 77 2.86 5.14 9.32
N HIS A 78 2.32 6.33 9.01
CA HIS A 78 1.33 6.54 7.94
C HIS A 78 1.81 5.98 6.58
N ASN A 79 3.03 6.34 6.16
CA ASN A 79 3.59 5.82 4.91
C ASN A 79 3.86 4.31 4.93
N LEU A 80 4.03 3.70 6.12
CA LEU A 80 4.18 2.24 6.23
C LEU A 80 2.83 1.55 6.01
N PHE A 81 1.73 2.11 6.51
CA PHE A 81 0.40 1.60 6.21
C PHE A 81 0.04 1.70 4.73
N ILE A 82 0.53 2.71 4.01
CA ILE A 82 0.42 2.78 2.55
C ILE A 82 1.10 1.54 1.93
N GLN A 83 2.34 1.24 2.31
CA GLN A 83 3.06 0.07 1.76
C GLN A 83 2.43 -1.27 2.14
N ASP A 84 1.81 -1.35 3.32
CA ASP A 84 1.11 -2.54 3.77
C ASP A 84 -0.11 -2.87 2.89
N PHE A 85 -0.69 -1.88 2.20
CA PHE A 85 -1.73 -2.11 1.20
C PHE A 85 -1.18 -2.93 0.01
N TRP A 86 0.02 -2.60 -0.48
CA TRP A 86 0.69 -3.40 -1.52
C TRP A 86 0.81 -4.85 -1.06
N ARG A 87 1.35 -5.06 0.15
CA ARG A 87 1.50 -6.42 0.71
C ARG A 87 0.15 -7.14 0.73
N LYS A 88 -0.91 -6.48 1.22
CA LYS A 88 -2.23 -7.11 1.32
C LYS A 88 -2.80 -7.49 -0.06
N LEU A 89 -2.60 -6.67 -1.09
CA LEU A 89 -2.97 -7.03 -2.47
C LEU A 89 -2.26 -8.30 -2.93
N LEU A 90 -0.95 -8.43 -2.68
CA LEU A 90 -0.21 -9.65 -3.03
C LEU A 90 -0.71 -10.88 -2.24
N GLU A 91 -1.03 -10.72 -0.96
CA GLU A 91 -1.59 -11.80 -0.12
C GLU A 91 -2.93 -12.30 -0.64
N MET A 92 -3.74 -11.40 -1.22
CA MET A 92 -5.03 -11.73 -1.85
C MET A 92 -4.90 -12.22 -3.30
N GLY A 93 -3.67 -12.42 -3.81
CA GLY A 93 -3.44 -12.95 -5.15
C GLY A 93 -3.42 -11.92 -6.29
N PHE A 94 -3.43 -10.63 -5.98
CA PHE A 94 -3.28 -9.59 -7.01
C PHE A 94 -1.82 -9.49 -7.48
N GLU A 95 -1.63 -9.25 -8.77
CA GLU A 95 -0.40 -8.72 -9.33
C GLU A 95 -0.45 -7.18 -9.30
N VAL A 96 0.46 -6.53 -8.58
CA VAL A 96 0.54 -5.06 -8.53
C VAL A 96 1.38 -4.55 -9.70
N LEU A 97 0.74 -3.91 -10.67
CA LEU A 97 1.37 -3.40 -11.91
C LEU A 97 1.93 -1.99 -11.71
N GLU A 98 1.16 -1.11 -11.07
CA GLU A 98 1.58 0.24 -10.70
C GLU A 98 1.15 0.57 -9.28
N PHE A 99 2.04 1.23 -8.53
CA PHE A 99 1.77 1.73 -7.18
C PHE A 99 2.35 3.13 -7.03
N ASN A 100 1.51 4.14 -7.21
CA ASN A 100 1.90 5.54 -7.20
C ASN A 100 1.48 6.22 -5.90
N THR A 101 2.46 6.69 -5.12
CA THR A 101 2.24 7.40 -3.84
C THR A 101 2.51 8.89 -3.94
N ASN A 102 2.80 9.41 -5.13
CA ASN A 102 3.03 10.82 -5.38
C ASN A 102 1.99 11.32 -6.39
N VAL A 103 0.75 11.37 -5.94
CA VAL A 103 -0.42 11.63 -6.78
C VAL A 103 -0.97 13.02 -6.49
N SER A 104 -1.27 13.76 -7.54
CA SER A 104 -1.88 15.09 -7.47
C SER A 104 -2.88 15.24 -8.61
N LEU A 105 -4.15 15.00 -8.30
CA LEU A 105 -5.26 15.05 -9.26
C LEU A 105 -5.93 16.42 -9.26
N MET A 106 -6.68 16.71 -10.32
CA MET A 106 -7.50 17.91 -10.45
C MET A 106 -6.71 19.19 -10.15
N LYS A 107 -5.50 19.29 -10.74
CA LYS A 107 -4.55 20.40 -10.50
C LYS A 107 -4.19 20.60 -9.02
N GLY A 108 -4.11 19.50 -8.26
CA GLY A 108 -3.71 19.49 -6.86
C GLY A 108 -4.84 19.71 -5.85
N GLN A 109 -6.09 19.77 -6.31
CA GLN A 109 -7.25 19.84 -5.42
C GLN A 109 -7.49 18.53 -4.66
N LEU A 110 -7.09 17.40 -5.26
CA LEU A 110 -7.24 16.07 -4.69
C LEU A 110 -5.89 15.35 -4.67
N LYS A 111 -5.50 14.90 -3.47
CA LYS A 111 -4.25 14.18 -3.24
C LYS A 111 -4.57 12.92 -2.43
N PRO A 112 -4.78 11.77 -3.11
CA PRO A 112 -4.84 10.49 -2.45
C PRO A 112 -3.46 10.11 -1.90
N ASP A 113 -3.44 9.22 -0.91
CA ASP A 113 -2.20 8.66 -0.38
C ASP A 113 -1.53 7.68 -1.37
N ALA A 114 -2.35 6.93 -2.13
CA ALA A 114 -1.87 6.17 -3.28
C ALA A 114 -2.94 5.94 -4.34
N ILE A 115 -2.49 5.68 -5.57
CA ILE A 115 -3.28 5.05 -6.64
C ILE A 115 -2.56 3.79 -7.07
N VAL A 116 -3.32 2.72 -7.24
CA VAL A 116 -2.81 1.40 -7.57
C VAL A 116 -3.52 0.87 -8.80
N LEU A 117 -2.75 0.34 -9.75
CA LEU A 117 -3.24 -0.53 -10.81
C LEU A 117 -2.78 -1.95 -10.49
N ALA A 118 -3.73 -2.86 -10.38
CA ALA A 118 -3.47 -4.26 -10.09
C ALA A 118 -4.25 -5.17 -11.05
N LYS A 119 -3.86 -6.43 -11.10
CA LYS A 119 -4.48 -7.47 -11.91
C LYS A 119 -4.86 -8.65 -11.03
N TYR A 120 -6.07 -9.15 -11.18
CA TYR A 120 -6.58 -10.35 -10.49
C TYR A 120 -7.37 -11.18 -11.50
N ASP A 121 -7.03 -12.46 -11.66
CA ASP A 121 -7.66 -13.36 -12.63
C ASP A 121 -7.84 -12.73 -14.03
N ASP A 122 -6.78 -12.14 -14.56
CA ASP A 122 -6.75 -11.42 -15.85
C ASP A 122 -7.55 -10.13 -15.95
N ILE A 123 -8.19 -9.70 -14.85
CA ILE A 123 -8.96 -8.46 -14.78
C ILE A 123 -8.10 -7.35 -14.18
N LEU A 124 -8.01 -6.22 -14.89
CA LEU A 124 -7.38 -5.00 -14.39
C LEU A 124 -8.34 -4.25 -13.46
N VAL A 125 -7.83 -3.87 -12.29
CA VAL A 125 -8.56 -3.07 -11.29
C VAL A 125 -7.72 -1.89 -10.84
N ASN A 126 -8.40 -0.77 -10.57
CA ASN A 126 -7.78 0.41 -9.99
C ASN A 126 -8.27 0.59 -8.55
N TYR A 127 -7.36 0.95 -7.64
CA TYR A 127 -7.69 1.34 -6.27
C TYR A 127 -7.13 2.73 -5.98
N ILE A 128 -7.89 3.51 -5.23
CA ILE A 128 -7.41 4.74 -4.60
C ILE A 128 -7.35 4.49 -3.10
N LEU A 129 -6.25 4.89 -2.45
CA LEU A 129 -6.04 4.68 -1.03
C LEU A 129 -6.03 6.01 -0.25
N GLU A 130 -6.67 5.97 0.90
CA GLU A 130 -6.56 6.96 1.98
C GLU A 130 -6.21 6.25 3.30
N VAL A 131 -5.15 6.71 3.95
CA VAL A 131 -4.71 6.24 5.27
C VAL A 131 -5.07 7.30 6.31
N ASP A 132 -6.21 7.11 6.94
CA ASP A 132 -6.76 7.94 8.00
C ASP A 132 -6.08 7.60 9.34
N PHE A 133 -4.79 7.92 9.46
CA PHE A 133 -4.02 7.66 10.67
C PHE A 133 -4.07 8.84 11.66
N ASN A 134 -3.64 10.02 11.22
CA ASN A 134 -3.63 11.25 12.03
C ASN A 134 -4.69 12.26 11.57
N HIS A 135 -5.13 12.17 10.32
CA HIS A 135 -6.12 13.06 9.71
C HIS A 135 -7.14 12.18 9.02
N TYR A 136 -8.41 12.36 9.36
CA TYR A 136 -9.49 11.56 8.80
C TYR A 136 -9.98 12.18 7.50
N THR A 137 -10.34 11.34 6.55
CA THR A 137 -10.99 11.72 5.31
C THR A 137 -12.34 12.31 5.64
N ASP A 138 -12.51 13.60 5.34
CA ASP A 138 -13.73 14.35 5.64
C ASP A 138 -14.69 14.39 4.44
N LYS A 139 -15.91 14.90 4.70
CA LYS A 139 -16.94 15.05 3.66
C LYS A 139 -16.45 15.89 2.48
N SER A 140 -15.61 16.90 2.70
CA SER A 140 -15.11 17.76 1.63
C SER A 140 -14.20 17.00 0.68
N LYS A 141 -13.37 16.08 1.20
CA LYS A 141 -12.52 15.20 0.41
C LYS A 141 -13.35 14.21 -0.40
N ILE A 142 -14.42 13.67 0.19
CA ILE A 142 -15.37 12.82 -0.54
C ILE A 142 -16.03 13.57 -1.70
N VAL A 143 -16.48 14.82 -1.49
CA VAL A 143 -17.04 15.64 -2.59
C VAL A 143 -16.02 15.86 -3.71
N ARG A 144 -14.73 16.05 -3.39
CA ARG A 144 -13.68 16.16 -4.41
C ARG A 144 -13.47 14.85 -5.16
N TYR A 145 -13.56 13.70 -4.49
CA TYR A 145 -13.62 12.43 -5.18
C TYR A 145 -14.81 12.38 -6.14
N GLU A 146 -16.02 12.72 -5.69
CA GLU A 146 -17.20 12.73 -6.57
C GLU A 146 -17.03 13.65 -7.81
N MET A 147 -16.31 14.76 -7.67
CA MET A 147 -15.93 15.60 -8.80
C MET A 147 -14.91 14.92 -9.73
N PHE A 148 -13.89 14.27 -9.17
CA PHE A 148 -12.92 13.48 -9.93
C PHE A 148 -13.57 12.33 -10.70
N TYR A 149 -14.53 11.60 -10.09
CA TYR A 149 -15.23 10.51 -10.78
C TYR A 149 -16.14 10.97 -11.92
N LYS A 150 -16.35 12.28 -12.07
CA LYS A 150 -17.09 12.89 -13.19
C LYS A 150 -16.17 13.59 -14.19
N SER A 151 -14.86 13.61 -13.96
CA SER A 151 -13.92 14.33 -14.83
C SER A 151 -13.34 13.43 -15.90
N ASP A 152 -12.88 14.04 -17.00
CA ASP A 152 -12.15 13.34 -18.06
C ASP A 152 -10.80 12.78 -17.56
N GLU A 153 -10.21 13.40 -16.53
CA GLU A 153 -8.97 12.95 -15.89
C GLU A 153 -9.09 11.54 -15.31
N LEU A 154 -10.28 11.13 -14.85
CA LEU A 154 -10.50 9.75 -14.43
C LEU A 154 -10.34 8.80 -15.62
N THR A 155 -10.95 9.12 -16.77
CA THR A 155 -10.88 8.28 -17.98
C THR A 155 -9.45 8.20 -18.51
N GLU A 156 -8.69 9.30 -18.44
CA GLU A 156 -7.27 9.29 -18.80
C GLU A 156 -6.44 8.36 -17.89
N LEU A 157 -6.76 8.32 -16.60
CA LEU A 157 -6.00 7.55 -15.61
C LEU A 157 -6.41 6.08 -15.53
N CYS A 158 -7.72 5.81 -15.61
CA CYS A 158 -8.34 4.52 -15.31
C CYS A 158 -9.05 3.90 -16.52
N ASP A 159 -9.02 4.55 -17.69
CA ASP A 159 -9.77 4.13 -18.87
C ASP A 159 -11.27 4.01 -18.53
N THR A 160 -11.95 2.93 -18.91
CA THR A 160 -13.35 2.71 -18.54
C THR A 160 -13.54 2.16 -17.12
N ARG A 161 -12.47 1.93 -16.35
CA ARG A 161 -12.55 1.33 -15.01
C ARG A 161 -12.96 2.38 -13.98
N LYS A 162 -13.82 1.97 -13.04
CA LYS A 162 -14.17 2.78 -11.88
C LYS A 162 -13.33 2.30 -10.69
N PRO A 163 -12.33 3.07 -10.24
CA PRO A 163 -11.57 2.67 -9.07
C PRO A 163 -12.46 2.54 -7.85
N CYS A 164 -12.07 1.68 -6.91
CA CYS A 164 -12.65 1.64 -5.58
C CYS A 164 -11.81 2.53 -4.64
N LEU A 165 -12.47 3.32 -3.79
CA LEU A 165 -11.81 4.11 -2.75
C LEU A 165 -11.67 3.28 -1.47
N ILE A 166 -10.43 2.90 -1.14
CA ILE A 166 -10.09 2.22 0.10
C ILE A 166 -9.70 3.27 1.15
N ILE A 167 -10.43 3.29 2.27
CA ILE A 167 -10.12 4.13 3.43
C ILE A 167 -9.72 3.21 4.58
N THR A 168 -8.45 3.26 4.97
CA THR A 168 -7.94 2.50 6.12
C THR A 168 -7.77 3.41 7.34
N ARG A 169 -8.23 2.96 8.51
CA ARG A 169 -8.22 3.77 9.74
C ARG A 169 -8.26 2.94 11.02
N PRO A 170 -7.92 3.51 12.20
CA PRO A 170 -8.26 2.91 13.48
C PRO A 170 -9.77 2.66 13.55
N THR A 171 -10.20 1.43 13.82
CA THR A 171 -11.63 1.10 13.92
C THR A 171 -12.19 1.51 15.28
N HIS A 172 -13.13 2.45 15.30
CA HIS A 172 -13.94 2.75 16.47
C HIS A 172 -15.44 2.62 16.16
N SER A 173 -16.22 2.22 17.17
CA SER A 173 -17.65 1.91 17.03
C SER A 173 -18.55 3.12 16.70
N LYS A 174 -18.00 4.34 16.68
CA LYS A 174 -18.73 5.59 16.40
C LYS A 174 -18.17 6.36 15.20
N ASP A 175 -17.36 5.72 14.36
CA ASP A 175 -16.73 6.42 13.24
C ASP A 175 -17.75 6.80 12.18
N LEU A 176 -17.70 8.07 11.75
CA LEU A 176 -18.45 8.55 10.61
C LEU A 176 -17.95 7.84 9.34
N ARG A 177 -18.87 7.24 8.58
CA ARG A 177 -18.62 6.63 7.28
C ARG A 177 -19.42 7.39 6.23
N TYR A 178 -18.75 7.70 5.13
CA TYR A 178 -19.37 8.33 3.97
C TYR A 178 -19.63 7.26 2.91
N SER A 179 -20.57 7.54 2.03
CA SER A 179 -20.86 6.74 0.84
C SER A 179 -21.04 7.67 -0.35
N SER A 180 -20.87 7.13 -1.55
CA SER A 180 -21.20 7.81 -2.80
C SER A 180 -22.00 6.88 -3.69
N ASN A 181 -22.80 7.47 -4.58
CA ASN A 181 -23.53 6.73 -5.62
C ASN A 181 -22.70 6.59 -6.91
N LEU A 182 -21.49 7.17 -6.96
CA LEU A 182 -20.66 7.22 -8.16
C LEU A 182 -19.57 6.14 -8.17
N PHE A 183 -19.14 5.71 -6.98
CA PHE A 183 -18.05 4.76 -6.76
C PHE A 183 -18.18 4.11 -5.39
N ASP A 184 -17.55 2.94 -5.25
CA ASP A 184 -17.55 2.19 -4.01
C ASP A 184 -16.49 2.70 -3.03
N ILE A 185 -16.86 2.72 -1.74
CA ILE A 185 -15.98 3.09 -0.65
C ILE A 185 -15.88 1.93 0.32
N VAL A 186 -14.67 1.38 0.47
CA VAL A 186 -14.38 0.30 1.41
C VAL A 186 -13.65 0.87 2.62
N TYR A 187 -14.21 0.66 3.80
CA TYR A 187 -13.58 1.00 5.07
C TYR A 187 -12.95 -0.22 5.71
N THR A 188 -11.66 -0.15 6.04
CA THR A 188 -10.92 -1.23 6.71
C THR A 188 -10.08 -0.72 7.88
N ASP A 189 -9.61 -1.64 8.73
CA ASP A 189 -8.62 -1.33 9.75
C ASP A 189 -7.22 -1.08 9.14
N LEU A 190 -6.32 -0.47 9.92
CA LEU A 190 -4.91 -0.19 9.52
C LEU A 190 -4.09 -1.43 9.14
N LYS A 191 -4.59 -2.63 9.43
CA LYS A 191 -3.96 -3.91 9.09
C LYS A 191 -4.59 -4.56 7.84
N TYR A 192 -5.61 -3.94 7.26
CA TYR A 192 -6.38 -4.44 6.12
C TYR A 192 -6.99 -5.83 6.36
N THR A 193 -7.32 -6.19 7.60
CA THR A 193 -7.73 -7.55 7.98
C THR A 193 -9.01 -8.00 7.30
N ASN A 194 -9.96 -7.08 7.11
CA ASN A 194 -11.26 -7.37 6.53
C ASN A 194 -11.38 -6.93 5.06
N LEU A 195 -10.27 -6.49 4.45
CA LEU A 195 -10.31 -5.95 3.08
C LEU A 195 -10.79 -7.00 2.07
N GLU A 196 -10.30 -8.24 2.18
CA GLU A 196 -10.63 -9.35 1.29
C GLU A 196 -12.14 -9.61 1.24
N ARG A 197 -12.77 -9.65 2.42
CA ARG A 197 -14.21 -9.78 2.56
C ARG A 197 -14.96 -8.68 1.80
N PHE A 198 -14.53 -7.43 1.91
CA PHE A 198 -15.21 -6.32 1.23
C PHE A 198 -14.98 -6.27 -0.28
N LEU A 199 -13.94 -6.94 -0.80
CA LEU A 199 -13.64 -6.96 -2.23
C LEU A 199 -14.26 -8.14 -2.96
N PHE A 200 -14.54 -9.25 -2.26
CA PHE A 200 -14.98 -10.51 -2.88
C PHE A 200 -16.30 -11.06 -2.35
N GLU A 201 -16.79 -10.62 -1.19
CA GLU A 201 -18.07 -11.07 -0.63
C GLU A 201 -19.10 -9.93 -0.74
N ASP A 202 -20.20 -10.20 -1.47
CA ASP A 202 -21.38 -9.34 -1.56
C ASP A 202 -22.13 -9.22 -0.21
#